data_AF-A0A1B2YMV0-F1
#
_entry.id   AF-A0A1B2YMV0-F1
#
_cell.length_a   1.000
_cell.length_b   1.000
_cell.length_c   1.000
_cell.angle_alpha   90.00
_cell.angle_beta   90.00
_cell.angle_gamma   90.00
#
_symmetry.space_group_name_H-M   'P 1'
#
loop_
_entity.id
_entity.type
_entity.pdbx_description
1 polymer ?
#
loop_
_entity_poly.entity_id
_entity_poly.type
_entity_poly.pdbx_seq_one_letter_code
_entity_poly.pdbx_strand_id
1 'polypeptide(L)' 'MRNINNRLRKNYRILEKLNPEEKTKTTKAKLNAAGFDFNYFTSIYTTKAGTIYYFIYDQGYLPLDGYFYALVKRNN' A
#
# COMPACT_ATOMS: atom_id res chain seq x y z
N MET A 1 -12.49 -19.13 0.39
CA MET A 1 -11.31 -18.27 0.66
C MET A 1 -10.59 -17.72 -0.59
N ARG A 2 -11.17 -17.78 -1.81
CA ARG A 2 -10.55 -17.24 -3.04
C ARG A 2 -10.61 -15.70 -3.16
N ASN A 3 -11.62 -15.07 -2.57
CA ASN A 3 -11.90 -13.64 -2.72
C ASN A 3 -10.83 -12.76 -2.04
N ILE A 4 -10.37 -13.12 -0.83
CA ILE A 4 -9.35 -12.37 -0.07
C ILE A 4 -8.02 -12.33 -0.84
N ASN A 5 -7.53 -13.49 -1.28
CA ASN A 5 -6.28 -13.57 -2.05
C ASN A 5 -6.36 -12.81 -3.38
N ASN A 6 -7.52 -12.78 -4.03
CA ASN A 6 -7.71 -12.00 -5.25
C ASN A 6 -7.65 -10.49 -4.97
N ARG A 7 -8.23 -10.02 -3.85
CA ARG A 7 -8.15 -8.62 -3.41
C ARG A 7 -6.72 -8.22 -3.03
N LEU A 8 -6.02 -9.06 -2.27
CA LEU A 8 -4.60 -8.85 -1.94
C LEU A 8 -3.72 -8.76 -3.20
N ARG A 9 -3.88 -9.67 -4.15
CA ARG A 9 -3.14 -9.64 -5.44
C ARG A 9 -3.48 -8.40 -6.27
N LYS A 10 -4.74 -7.97 -6.29
CA LYS A 10 -5.13 -6.73 -6.98
C LYS A 10 -4.44 -5.52 -6.33
N ASN A 11 -4.50 -5.41 -5.01
CA ASN A 11 -3.84 -4.34 -4.27
C ASN A 11 -2.33 -4.34 -4.51
N TYR A 12 -1.67 -5.50 -4.45
CA TYR A 12 -0.25 -5.65 -4.74
C TYR A 12 0.12 -5.05 -6.11
N ARG A 13 -0.60 -5.46 -7.18
CA ARG A 13 -0.35 -4.96 -8.54
C ARG A 13 -0.57 -3.46 -8.68
N ILE A 14 -1.53 -2.89 -7.93
CA ILE A 14 -1.76 -1.44 -7.91
C ILE A 14 -0.56 -0.72 -7.27
N LEU A 15 -0.06 -1.21 -6.13
CA LEU A 15 1.11 -0.61 -5.48
C LEU A 15 2.33 -0.70 -6.37
N GLU A 16 2.63 -1.88 -6.91
CA GLU A 16 3.75 -2.11 -7.83
C GLU A 16 3.70 -1.17 -9.05
N LYS A 17 2.53 -1.05 -9.70
CA LYS A 17 2.33 -0.15 -10.84
C LYS A 17 2.50 1.34 -10.49
N LEU A 18 2.07 1.74 -9.30
CA LEU A 18 2.12 3.13 -8.84
C LEU A 18 3.45 3.48 -8.16
N ASN A 19 4.32 2.50 -7.93
CA ASN A 19 5.59 2.64 -7.24
C ASN A 19 6.78 2.07 -8.05
N PRO A 20 6.99 2.53 -9.30
CA PRO A 20 8.04 1.98 -10.17
C PRO A 20 9.45 2.17 -9.61
N GLU A 21 9.68 3.25 -8.88
CA GLU A 21 10.98 3.62 -8.29
C GLU A 21 11.16 3.08 -6.86
N GLU A 22 10.37 2.10 -6.45
CA GLU A 22 10.35 1.49 -5.10
C GLU A 22 9.97 2.44 -3.95
N LYS A 23 9.95 3.76 -4.17
CA LYS A 23 9.44 4.77 -3.24
C LYS A 23 8.78 5.94 -3.98
N THR A 24 7.47 6.11 -3.81
CA THR A 24 6.68 7.11 -4.54
C THR A 24 5.62 7.75 -3.65
N LYS A 25 5.24 9.00 -3.93
CA LYS A 25 4.10 9.67 -3.29
C LYS A 25 2.89 9.62 -4.23
N THR A 26 1.72 9.22 -3.72
CA THR A 26 0.45 9.17 -4.45
C THR A 26 -0.69 9.77 -3.63
N THR A 27 -1.86 9.96 -4.24
CA THR A 27 -3.06 10.44 -3.55
C THR A 27 -4.02 9.29 -3.24
N LYS A 28 -4.84 9.46 -2.19
CA LYS A 28 -5.97 8.56 -1.90
C LYS A 28 -6.88 8.39 -3.10
N ALA A 29 -7.16 9.48 -3.82
CA ALA A 29 -8.01 9.48 -5.00
C ALA A 29 -7.45 8.57 -6.11
N LYS A 30 -6.13 8.58 -6.35
CA LYS A 30 -5.49 7.72 -7.37
C LYS A 30 -5.58 6.23 -6.99
N LEU A 31 -5.39 5.91 -5.72
CA LEU A 31 -5.55 4.53 -5.20
C LEU A 31 -7.01 4.06 -5.33
N ASN A 32 -7.97 4.90 -4.94
CA ASN A 32 -9.40 4.62 -5.08
C ASN A 32 -9.80 4.40 -6.53
N ALA A 33 -9.32 5.26 -7.45
CA ALA A 33 -9.61 5.15 -8.88
C ALA A 33 -9.04 3.87 -9.50
N ALA A 34 -7.89 3.38 -8.99
CA ALA A 34 -7.33 2.08 -9.36
C ALA A 34 -8.10 0.89 -8.73
N GLY A 35 -9.05 1.17 -7.83
CA GLY A 35 -9.84 0.19 -7.10
C GLY A 35 -9.04 -0.54 -6.02
N PHE A 36 -8.12 0.17 -5.36
CA PHE A 36 -7.39 -0.28 -4.18
C PHE A 36 -8.32 -0.36 -2.96
N ASP A 37 -8.21 -1.43 -2.18
CA ASP A 37 -9.04 -1.64 -0.98
C ASP A 37 -8.15 -1.62 0.28
N PHE A 38 -8.19 -0.53 1.03
CA PHE A 38 -7.35 -0.30 2.21
C PHE A 38 -7.58 -1.30 3.35
N ASN A 39 -8.66 -2.10 3.31
CA ASN A 39 -8.93 -3.10 4.33
C ASN A 39 -8.14 -4.42 4.13
N TYR A 40 -7.43 -4.56 3.01
CA TYR A 40 -6.72 -5.78 2.65
C TYR A 40 -5.20 -5.55 2.65
N PHE A 41 -4.57 -5.99 3.74
CA PHE A 41 -3.13 -6.02 3.94
C PHE A 41 -2.73 -7.30 4.67
N THR A 42 -1.47 -7.70 4.54
CA THR A 42 -0.91 -8.92 5.16
C THR A 42 -0.22 -8.63 6.48
N SER A 43 0.30 -7.41 6.68
CA SER A 43 0.99 -7.04 7.92
C SER A 43 0.99 -5.53 8.15
N ILE A 44 1.17 -5.16 9.42
CA ILE A 44 1.35 -3.79 9.87
C ILE A 44 2.75 -3.65 10.47
N TYR A 45 3.40 -2.52 10.24
CA TYR A 45 4.63 -2.14 10.92
C TYR A 45 4.50 -0.74 11.49
N THR A 46 4.73 -0.61 12.80
CA THR A 46 4.68 0.67 13.48
C THR A 46 6.09 1.10 13.87
N THR A 47 6.49 2.31 13.47
CA THR A 47 7.80 2.87 13.85
C THR A 47 7.79 3.32 15.30
N LYS A 48 8.98 3.55 15.87
CA LYS A 48 9.12 4.15 17.22
C LYS A 48 8.46 5.54 17.33
N ALA A 49 8.34 6.26 16.22
CA ALA A 49 7.68 7.56 16.14
C ALA A 49 6.14 7.45 16.00
N GLY A 50 5.57 6.24 16.00
CA GLY A 50 4.14 6.00 15.87
C GLY A 50 3.62 5.95 14.44
N THR A 51 4.48 6.06 13.42
CA THR A 51 4.06 5.96 12.01
C THR A 51 3.68 4.52 11.68
N ILE A 52 2.49 4.33 11.11
CA ILE A 52 1.95 3.01 10.76
C ILE A 52 2.11 2.77 9.26
N TYR A 53 2.72 1.65 8.92
CA TYR A 53 2.86 1.13 7.57
C TYR A 53 1.97 -0.10 7.40
N TYR A 54 1.27 -0.17 6.28
CA TYR A 54 0.43 -1.29 5.89
C TYR A 54 1.09 -1.99 4.71
N PHE A 55 1.32 -3.29 4.82
CA PHE A 55 2.03 -4.06 3.81
C PHE A 55 1.13 -5.11 3.16
N ILE A 56 1.28 -5.27 1.86
CA ILE A 56 0.81 -6.40 1.06
C ILE A 56 2.05 -7.04 0.47
N TYR A 57 2.48 -8.16 1.07
CA TYR A 57 3.78 -8.78 0.79
C TYR A 57 4.93 -7.76 1.02
N ASP A 58 5.78 -7.52 0.03
CA ASP A 58 6.88 -6.56 0.05
C ASP A 58 6.47 -5.13 -0.31
N GLN A 59 5.28 -4.91 -0.86
CA GLN A 59 4.75 -3.58 -1.17
C GLN A 59 4.02 -3.00 0.04
N GLY A 60 4.29 -1.74 0.36
CA GLY A 60 3.73 -1.05 1.52
C GLY A 60 3.21 0.34 1.20
N TYR A 61 2.32 0.81 2.06
CA TYR A 61 1.81 2.17 2.03
C TYR A 61 1.65 2.74 3.44
N LEU A 62 1.77 4.05 3.56
CA LEU A 62 1.46 4.79 4.79
C LEU A 62 0.71 6.09 4.46
N PRO A 63 -0.26 6.49 5.28
CA PRO A 63 -0.92 7.78 5.14
C PRO A 63 0.05 8.93 5.44
N LEU A 64 -0.09 10.00 4.67
CA LEU A 64 0.54 11.29 4.88
C LEU A 64 -0.56 12.36 5.04
N ASP A 65 -0.15 13.58 5.38
CA ASP A 65 -1.08 14.71 5.45
C ASP A 65 -1.73 15.01 4.09
N GLY A 66 -2.91 15.62 4.13
CA GLY A 66 -3.59 16.12 2.92
C GLY A 66 -4.06 15.03 1.96
N TYR A 67 -4.48 13.86 2.46
CA TYR A 67 -4.94 12.71 1.66
C TYR A 67 -3.88 12.10 0.73
N PHE A 68 -2.60 12.30 1.05
CA PHE A 68 -1.51 11.64 0.37
C PHE A 68 -1.15 10.32 1.05
N TYR A 69 -0.51 9.46 0.28
CA TYR A 69 0.10 8.23 0.74
C TYR A 69 1.52 8.14 0.20
N ALA A 70 2.45 7.69 1.02
CA ALA A 70 3.73 7.20 0.53
C ALA A 70 3.59 5.70 0.23
N LEU A 71 4.14 5.29 -0.90
CA LEU A 71 4.31 3.90 -1.29
C LEU A 71 5.78 3.53 -1.12
N VAL A 72 6.04 2.33 -0.60
CA VAL A 72 7.38 1.81 -0.37
C VAL A 72 7.43 0.35 -0.77
N LYS A 73 8.59 -0.13 -1.21
CA LYS A 73 8.87 -1.55 -1.37
C LYS A 73 9.96 -1.96 -0.39
N ARG A 74 9.80 -3.12 0.23
CA ARG A 74 10.84 -3.75 1.04
C ARG A 74 11.69 -4.62 0.13
N ASN A 75 12.99 -4.38 0.13
CA ASN A 75 13.95 -5.34 -0.41
C ASN A 75 14.37 -6.22 0.77
N ASN A 76 14.02 -7.51 0.71
CA ASN A 76 14.52 -8.52 1.64
C ASN A 76 15.98 -8.84 1.33
#